data_AF-A0AAW0P429-F1
#
_entry.id   AF-A0AAW0P429-F1
#
_cell.length_a   1.000
_cell.length_b   1.000
_cell.length_c   1.000
_cell.angle_alpha   90.00
_cell.angle_beta   90.00
_cell.angle_gamma   90.00
#
_symmetry.space_group_name_H-M   'P 1'
#
loop_
_entity.id
_entity.type
_entity.pdbx_description
1 polymer ?
#
loop_
_entity_poly.entity_id
_entity_poly.type
_entity_poly.pdbx_seq_one_letter_code
_entity_poly.pdbx_strand_id
1 'polypeptide(L)'
;MCSLIRRWDADTCGSTLGCGVDWAQDRTQQTAEEQTHGGRETLSTQGARRAACLSAEHGQLCGVSRTTSLDLRYREHDADYSILAYFFSLIYYNCAADSEERLMNWLLGKDRYNPLIRPAVNRTERVTVKLQVSLAQLISVNEREQIMTTNVWLTQHWVDYRLVWDPSKYEGIDKLRIPSRHIWLPDIVLYNNADGTYEVTVFTNVIVLYNGSINWLPPAIYKSACKIEVKHFPFDQQNCTLKFRSWTYDHTELDLLLKSEVASMDDFTPSGEWDILALLADGL
;
A
#
# COMPACT_ATOMS: atom_id res chain seq x y z
N MET A 1 -2.55 -18.60 -13.53
CA MET A 1 -1.58 -18.67 -14.64
C MET A 1 -1.30 -17.27 -15.18
N CYS A 2 -0.03 -16.95 -15.43
CA CYS A 2 0.43 -15.70 -16.03
C CYS A 2 1.04 -16.00 -17.40
N SER A 3 0.48 -15.43 -18.46
CA SER A 3 0.99 -15.54 -19.83
C SER A 3 1.78 -14.28 -20.17
N LEU A 4 3.04 -14.47 -20.55
CA LEU A 4 4.00 -13.41 -20.85
C LEU A 4 4.49 -13.50 -22.29
N ILE A 5 4.80 -12.36 -22.90
CA ILE A 5 5.48 -12.25 -24.19
C ILE A 5 6.58 -11.19 -24.11
N ARG A 6 7.69 -11.37 -24.81
CA ARG A 6 8.74 -10.33 -24.84
C ARG A 6 8.28 -9.12 -25.65
N ARG A 7 8.47 -7.93 -25.09
CA ARG A 7 8.31 -6.63 -25.74
C ARG A 7 9.56 -6.35 -26.57
N TRP A 8 9.55 -6.82 -27.81
CA TRP A 8 10.36 -6.22 -28.88
C TRP A 8 9.50 -5.19 -29.60
N ASP A 9 10.09 -4.08 -30.05
CA ASP A 9 9.44 -2.94 -30.74
C ASP A 9 8.33 -3.40 -31.71
N ALA A 10 7.11 -3.56 -31.19
CA ALA A 10 5.93 -3.83 -32.01
C ALA A 10 5.64 -2.64 -32.94
N ASP A 11 6.31 -1.51 -32.73
CA ASP A 11 6.28 -0.31 -33.57
C ASP A 11 7.16 -0.40 -34.84
N THR A 12 7.95 -1.46 -35.04
CA THR A 12 8.74 -1.61 -36.30
C THR A 12 8.15 -2.59 -37.32
N CYS A 13 7.03 -3.25 -37.02
CA CYS A 13 6.42 -4.19 -37.97
C CYS A 13 5.05 -3.70 -38.44
N GLY A 14 5.01 -2.58 -39.17
CA GLY A 14 3.74 -1.95 -39.53
C GLY A 14 3.68 -0.91 -40.65
N SER A 15 4.64 -0.76 -41.56
CA SER A 15 4.39 -0.24 -42.92
C SER A 15 5.67 -0.12 -43.76
N THR A 16 5.63 -0.69 -44.96
CA THR A 16 6.54 -0.49 -46.10
C THR A 16 7.07 0.94 -46.28
N LEU A 17 8.41 1.11 -46.30
CA LEU A 17 9.24 1.74 -47.36
C LEU A 17 10.58 2.27 -46.81
N GLY A 18 11.69 1.68 -47.30
CA GLY A 18 12.94 2.36 -47.67
C GLY A 18 13.82 3.05 -46.60
N CYS A 19 15.04 2.52 -46.48
CA CYS A 19 16.34 3.11 -46.08
C CYS A 19 17.03 2.11 -45.15
N GLY A 20 18.14 1.48 -45.49
CA GLY A 20 19.40 2.10 -45.90
C GLY A 20 20.44 1.65 -44.87
N VAL A 21 21.50 1.03 -45.35
CA VAL A 21 22.58 0.33 -44.64
C VAL A 21 23.30 1.25 -43.64
N ASP A 22 23.69 0.75 -42.46
CA ASP A 22 25.09 0.81 -42.00
C ASP A 22 25.35 0.01 -40.71
N TRP A 23 26.37 -0.86 -40.81
CA TRP A 23 27.11 -1.44 -39.70
C TRP A 23 28.32 -0.54 -39.39
N ALA A 24 28.55 -0.15 -38.14
CA ALA A 24 29.91 -0.03 -37.58
C ALA A 24 29.90 0.30 -36.08
N GLN A 25 30.87 -0.30 -35.40
CA GLN A 25 31.27 -0.13 -34.01
C GLN A 25 31.98 1.22 -33.76
N ASP A 26 31.86 1.76 -32.54
CA ASP A 26 32.97 2.15 -31.63
C ASP A 26 32.36 2.67 -30.31
N ARG A 27 32.62 2.08 -29.14
CA ARG A 27 33.83 2.13 -28.28
C ARG A 27 34.25 3.55 -27.84
N THR A 28 34.06 3.77 -26.54
CA THR A 28 34.94 4.49 -25.59
C THR A 28 35.17 6.01 -25.66
N GLN A 29 35.07 6.58 -24.45
CA GLN A 29 35.73 7.80 -23.91
C GLN A 29 35.17 9.17 -24.27
N GLN A 30 34.66 9.87 -23.25
CA GLN A 30 35.38 11.04 -22.74
C GLN A 30 35.00 11.39 -21.30
N THR A 31 36.04 11.40 -20.48
CA THR A 31 36.15 11.90 -19.11
C THR A 31 36.21 13.43 -19.08
N ALA A 32 35.92 13.94 -17.89
CA ALA A 32 36.05 15.32 -17.40
C ALA A 32 37.29 16.10 -17.87
N GLU A 33 37.12 17.42 -17.99
CA GLU A 33 38.18 18.39 -17.73
C GLU A 33 37.58 19.71 -17.20
N GLU A 34 38.16 20.14 -16.08
CA GLU A 34 37.90 21.34 -15.29
C GLU A 34 39.18 22.18 -15.38
N GLN A 35 39.13 23.44 -15.83
CA GLN A 35 40.21 24.40 -15.56
C GLN A 35 39.71 25.84 -15.39
N THR A 36 40.20 26.41 -14.29
CA THR A 36 40.07 27.74 -13.72
C THR A 36 41.05 28.77 -14.31
N HIS A 37 40.65 30.04 -14.41
CA HIS A 37 41.56 31.19 -14.38
C HIS A 37 40.92 32.43 -13.72
N GLY A 38 41.59 33.00 -12.72
CA GLY A 38 41.29 34.31 -12.10
C GLY A 38 41.93 35.48 -12.88
N GLY A 39 41.74 36.77 -12.57
CA GLY A 39 40.92 37.45 -11.57
C GLY A 39 41.07 38.99 -11.69
N ARG A 40 40.23 39.74 -10.95
CA ARG A 40 40.43 41.09 -10.33
C ARG A 40 40.54 42.34 -11.23
N GLU A 41 39.99 43.54 -10.98
CA GLU A 41 38.97 44.20 -10.12
C GLU A 41 38.77 45.61 -10.73
N THR A 42 37.56 46.18 -10.71
CA THR A 42 37.36 47.62 -10.37
C THR A 42 35.98 47.82 -9.73
N LEU A 43 35.97 48.47 -8.57
CA LEU A 43 34.80 48.87 -7.78
C LEU A 43 34.02 50.02 -8.42
N SER A 44 32.69 49.97 -8.29
CA SER A 44 31.85 51.16 -8.14
C SER A 44 30.64 50.79 -7.26
N THR A 45 30.48 51.56 -6.18
CA THR A 45 29.54 51.40 -5.06
C THR A 45 28.16 52.01 -5.34
N GLN A 46 27.12 51.39 -4.79
CA GLN A 46 25.80 51.89 -4.33
C GLN A 46 24.74 50.83 -4.70
N GLY A 47 23.77 50.42 -3.89
CA GLY A 47 23.26 50.80 -2.58
C GLY A 47 22.02 49.93 -2.36
N ALA A 48 21.80 49.49 -1.13
CA ALA A 48 20.81 48.48 -0.75
C ALA A 48 19.34 48.89 -0.97
N ARG A 49 18.46 47.91 -1.27
CA ARG A 49 17.40 47.37 -0.37
C ARG A 49 16.29 46.65 -1.15
N ARG A 50 15.81 45.55 -0.56
CA ARG A 50 14.65 44.74 -0.95
C ARG A 50 13.35 45.56 -0.94
N ALA A 51 12.44 45.25 -1.85
CA ALA A 51 11.01 45.52 -1.70
C ALA A 51 10.21 44.37 -2.34
N ALA A 52 9.40 43.70 -1.51
CA ALA A 52 8.33 42.81 -1.94
C ALA A 52 7.05 43.66 -2.07
N CYS A 53 6.30 43.48 -3.16
CA CYS A 53 5.05 44.18 -3.42
C CYS A 53 3.89 43.56 -2.61
N LEU A 54 3.26 44.37 -1.77
CA LEU A 54 1.88 44.24 -1.31
C LEU A 54 1.07 45.31 -2.04
N SER A 55 0.01 44.92 -2.74
CA SER A 55 -0.98 45.86 -3.29
C SER A 55 -2.21 45.90 -2.37
N ALA A 56 -2.46 47.08 -1.82
CA ALA A 56 -3.68 47.47 -1.13
C ALA A 56 -4.41 48.52 -1.98
N GLU A 57 -5.74 48.46 -1.97
CA GLU A 57 -6.69 49.40 -2.59
C GLU A 57 -7.96 49.30 -1.70
N HIS A 58 -8.61 50.31 -1.10
CA HIS A 58 -8.65 51.79 -1.12
C HIS A 58 -9.05 52.23 0.32
N GLY A 59 -8.52 53.29 0.96
CA GLY A 59 -8.88 54.71 0.76
C GLY A 59 -10.14 55.12 1.58
N GLN A 60 -10.09 55.44 2.90
CA GLN A 60 -9.64 56.68 3.60
C GLN A 60 -10.77 57.68 3.92
N LEU A 61 -10.96 58.04 5.21
CA LEU A 61 -11.04 59.42 5.75
C LEU A 61 -11.36 59.46 7.26
N CYS A 62 -10.58 60.28 7.97
CA CYS A 62 -10.63 60.57 9.41
C CYS A 62 -11.56 61.75 9.73
N GLY A 63 -12.08 61.84 10.97
CA GLY A 63 -12.30 63.14 11.62
C GLY A 63 -13.30 63.27 12.79
N VAL A 64 -12.72 63.48 13.99
CA VAL A 64 -13.14 64.34 15.12
C VAL A 64 -14.06 63.79 16.22
N SER A 65 -13.51 63.83 17.44
CA SER A 65 -14.07 63.48 18.75
C SER A 65 -15.34 64.23 19.16
N ARG A 66 -16.24 63.51 19.84
CA ARG A 66 -17.02 64.05 20.96
C ARG A 66 -17.07 63.03 22.11
N THR A 67 -16.58 63.48 23.25
CA THR A 67 -16.78 62.87 24.56
C THR A 67 -18.26 62.93 24.95
N THR A 68 -18.88 61.77 25.16
CA THR A 68 -20.07 61.64 26.00
C THR A 68 -19.92 60.35 26.81
N SER A 69 -19.79 60.53 28.12
CA SER A 69 -19.92 59.54 29.17
C SER A 69 -21.22 58.74 29.02
N LEU A 70 -21.17 57.41 29.15
CA LEU A 70 -22.28 56.59 29.65
C LEU A 70 -21.78 55.20 30.05
N ASP A 71 -21.73 55.01 31.36
CA ASP A 71 -21.88 53.79 32.16
C ASP A 71 -21.11 52.51 31.78
N LEU A 72 -20.04 52.32 32.54
CA LEU A 72 -19.59 51.02 33.03
C LEU A 72 -20.76 50.25 33.65
N ARG A 73 -21.22 49.20 32.95
CA ARG A 73 -21.78 48.02 33.61
C ARG A 73 -21.12 46.77 33.03
N TYR A 74 -19.91 46.52 33.54
CA TYR A 74 -19.28 45.21 33.53
C TYR A 74 -20.20 44.26 34.31
N ARG A 75 -20.85 43.31 33.62
CA ARG A 75 -21.69 42.29 34.24
C ARG A 75 -20.86 41.02 34.34
N GLU A 76 -20.36 40.74 35.54
CA GLU A 76 -19.43 39.65 35.89
C GLU A 76 -20.02 38.21 35.81
N HIS A 77 -20.93 37.90 34.86
CA HIS A 77 -21.67 36.62 34.90
C HIS A 77 -21.54 35.70 33.67
N ASP A 78 -20.75 36.04 32.65
CA ASP A 78 -20.62 35.24 31.41
C ASP A 78 -19.29 34.47 31.27
N ALA A 79 -18.43 34.48 32.29
CA ALA A 79 -17.13 33.78 32.26
C ALA A 79 -17.22 32.28 32.61
N ASP A 80 -18.26 31.83 33.32
CA ASP A 80 -18.35 30.44 33.81
C ASP A 80 -18.77 29.45 32.72
N TYR A 81 -19.70 29.81 31.85
CA TYR A 81 -20.20 28.92 30.79
C TYR A 81 -19.18 28.68 29.67
N SER A 82 -18.34 29.68 29.38
CA SER A 82 -17.29 29.55 28.37
C SER A 82 -16.16 28.64 28.85
N ILE A 83 -15.71 28.79 30.11
CA ILE A 83 -14.68 27.92 30.70
C ILE A 83 -15.19 26.48 30.82
N LEU A 84 -16.44 26.27 31.24
CA LEU A 84 -17.04 24.94 31.29
C LEU A 84 -17.20 24.32 29.90
N ALA A 85 -17.50 25.09 28.85
CA ALA A 85 -17.55 24.61 27.46
C ALA A 85 -16.16 24.28 26.90
N TYR A 86 -15.13 25.05 27.26
CA TYR A 86 -13.74 24.73 26.94
C TYR A 86 -13.26 23.48 27.70
N PHE A 87 -13.63 23.30 28.97
CA PHE A 87 -13.36 22.07 29.73
C PHE A 87 -14.15 20.87 29.18
N PHE A 88 -15.42 21.03 28.82
CA PHE A 88 -16.22 19.98 28.19
C PHE A 88 -15.68 19.60 26.82
N SER A 89 -15.20 20.55 26.02
CA SER A 89 -14.54 20.25 24.75
C SER A 89 -13.18 19.58 24.98
N LEU A 90 -12.35 20.02 25.94
CA LEU A 90 -11.09 19.37 26.31
C LEU A 90 -11.26 17.94 26.86
N ILE A 91 -12.35 17.66 27.57
CA ILE A 91 -12.71 16.30 28.03
C ILE A 91 -13.16 15.42 26.84
N TYR A 92 -13.89 15.98 25.87
CA TYR A 92 -14.33 15.26 24.67
C TYR A 92 -13.17 14.90 23.72
N TYR A 93 -12.05 15.63 23.76
CA TYR A 93 -10.91 15.42 22.88
C TYR A 93 -9.95 14.29 23.32
N ASN A 94 -10.14 13.66 24.48
CA ASN A 94 -9.25 12.61 25.00
C ASN A 94 -9.80 11.16 24.91
N CYS A 95 -10.96 10.91 24.27
CA CYS A 95 -11.69 9.64 24.47
C CYS A 95 -11.43 8.53 23.42
N ALA A 96 -11.08 8.88 22.18
CA ALA A 96 -11.02 7.88 21.11
C ALA A 96 -9.90 6.84 21.30
N ALA A 97 -8.72 7.25 21.75
CA ALA A 97 -7.58 6.34 21.98
C ALA A 97 -7.81 5.40 23.18
N ASP A 98 -8.46 5.90 24.24
CA ASP A 98 -8.81 5.10 25.42
C ASP A 98 -9.81 3.98 25.07
N SER A 99 -10.80 4.30 24.23
CA SER A 99 -11.81 3.31 23.79
C SER A 99 -11.23 2.24 22.85
N GLU A 100 -10.32 2.59 21.94
CA GLU A 100 -9.60 1.60 21.11
C GLU A 100 -8.70 0.69 21.97
N GLU A 101 -7.96 1.25 22.93
CA GLU A 101 -7.11 0.47 23.84
C GLU A 101 -7.95 -0.50 24.69
N ARG A 102 -9.05 -0.02 25.27
CA ARG A 102 -9.99 -0.85 26.04
C ARG A 102 -10.58 -1.98 25.20
N LEU A 103 -10.95 -1.68 23.96
CA LEU A 103 -11.46 -2.69 23.02
C LEU A 103 -10.39 -3.73 22.69
N MET A 104 -9.17 -3.29 22.37
CA MET A 104 -8.04 -4.17 22.06
C MET A 104 -7.74 -5.13 23.21
N ASN A 105 -7.64 -4.60 24.43
CA ASN A 105 -7.38 -5.39 25.64
C ASN A 105 -8.49 -6.40 25.93
N TRP A 106 -9.75 -6.05 25.64
CA TRP A 106 -10.88 -6.95 25.81
C TRP A 106 -10.96 -8.05 24.74
N LEU A 107 -10.63 -7.73 23.49
CA LEU A 107 -10.61 -8.69 22.37
C LEU A 107 -9.46 -9.69 22.50
N LEU A 108 -8.25 -9.20 22.77
CA LEU A 108 -7.02 -10.00 22.81
C LEU A 108 -6.60 -10.42 24.23
N GLY A 109 -7.53 -10.35 25.19
CA GLY A 109 -7.29 -10.82 26.55
C GLY A 109 -6.85 -12.29 26.55
N LYS A 110 -5.80 -12.62 27.31
CA LYS A 110 -5.16 -13.95 27.32
C LYS A 110 -6.12 -15.09 27.64
N ASP A 111 -7.15 -14.83 28.45
CA ASP A 111 -8.14 -15.83 28.85
C ASP A 111 -9.23 -16.04 27.79
N ARG A 112 -9.31 -15.17 26.79
CA ARG A 112 -10.38 -15.16 25.78
C ARG A 112 -9.89 -15.53 24.38
N TYR A 113 -8.72 -15.03 23.97
CA TYR A 113 -8.21 -15.21 22.62
C TYR A 113 -6.89 -15.97 22.61
N ASN A 114 -6.87 -17.07 21.87
CA ASN A 114 -5.66 -17.85 21.62
C ASN A 114 -5.38 -17.90 20.11
N PRO A 115 -4.30 -17.26 19.62
CA PRO A 115 -3.98 -17.20 18.20
C PRO A 115 -3.50 -18.54 17.62
N LEU A 116 -3.16 -19.53 18.45
CA LEU A 116 -2.67 -20.83 17.99
C LEU A 116 -3.79 -21.75 17.50
N ILE A 117 -5.06 -21.42 17.78
CA ILE A 117 -6.21 -22.22 17.42
C ILE A 117 -7.06 -21.52 16.36
N ARG A 118 -7.41 -22.27 15.30
CA ARG A 118 -8.26 -21.75 14.22
C ARG A 118 -9.66 -21.37 14.72
N PRO A 119 -10.30 -20.36 14.12
CA PRO A 119 -11.65 -19.95 14.47
C PRO A 119 -12.69 -20.89 13.86
N ALA A 120 -12.90 -22.05 14.48
CA ALA A 120 -13.97 -22.98 14.11
C ALA A 120 -14.85 -23.25 15.33
N VAL A 121 -16.17 -23.12 15.19
CA VAL A 121 -17.12 -23.37 16.29
C VAL A 121 -17.22 -24.88 16.54
N ASN A 122 -17.28 -25.65 15.44
CA ASN A 122 -17.28 -27.11 15.47
C ASN A 122 -16.00 -27.66 14.84
N ARG A 123 -15.55 -28.84 15.29
CA ARG A 123 -14.34 -29.48 14.74
C ARG A 123 -14.40 -29.76 13.23
N THR A 124 -15.59 -30.07 12.73
CA THR A 124 -15.85 -30.40 11.32
C THR A 124 -16.05 -29.16 10.44
N GLU A 125 -16.12 -27.97 11.05
CA GLU A 125 -16.31 -26.72 10.33
C GLU A 125 -15.00 -26.28 9.69
N ARG A 126 -15.10 -25.82 8.45
CA ARG A 126 -13.97 -25.32 7.66
C ARG A 126 -13.93 -23.82 7.73
N VAL A 127 -12.73 -23.27 7.87
CA VAL A 127 -12.52 -21.83 7.76
C VAL A 127 -12.33 -21.47 6.30
N THR A 128 -13.28 -20.72 5.74
CA THR A 128 -13.18 -20.22 4.37
C THR A 128 -12.30 -18.97 4.31
N VAL A 129 -11.20 -19.05 3.57
CA VAL A 129 -10.30 -17.92 3.31
C VAL A 129 -10.41 -17.53 1.83
N LYS A 130 -10.88 -16.30 1.60
CA LYS A 130 -10.99 -15.73 0.26
C LYS A 130 -9.68 -15.05 -0.13
N LEU A 131 -9.13 -15.46 -1.26
CA LEU A 131 -7.89 -14.93 -1.82
C LEU A 131 -8.19 -14.04 -3.03
N GLN A 132 -7.47 -12.93 -3.13
CA GLN A 132 -7.42 -12.09 -4.32
C GLN A 132 -5.98 -11.68 -4.57
N VAL A 133 -5.52 -11.89 -5.81
CA VAL A 133 -4.17 -11.52 -6.24
C VAL A 133 -4.24 -10.20 -6.99
N SER A 134 -3.36 -9.26 -6.65
CA SER A 134 -3.10 -8.07 -7.45
C SER A 134 -1.61 -8.01 -7.78
N LEU A 135 -1.28 -7.84 -9.06
CA LEU A 135 0.10 -7.76 -9.53
C LEU A 135 0.54 -6.30 -9.60
N ALA A 136 1.52 -5.92 -8.78
CA ALA A 136 2.08 -4.58 -8.81
C ALA A 136 3.20 -4.46 -9.86
N GLN A 137 4.07 -5.46 -9.97
CA GLN A 137 5.18 -5.42 -10.91
C GLN A 137 5.69 -6.82 -11.27
N LEU A 138 6.02 -7.02 -12.55
CA LEU A 138 6.90 -8.10 -12.99
C LEU A 138 8.34 -7.60 -12.93
N ILE A 139 9.12 -8.09 -11.97
CA ILE A 139 10.47 -7.59 -11.70
C ILE A 139 11.47 -8.21 -12.68
N SER A 140 11.45 -9.54 -12.83
CA SER A 140 12.35 -10.24 -13.73
C SER A 140 11.86 -11.64 -14.07
N VAL A 141 12.25 -12.13 -15.25
CA VAL A 141 12.14 -13.53 -15.67
C VAL A 141 13.54 -14.01 -15.98
N ASN A 142 14.13 -14.81 -15.09
CA ASN A 142 15.43 -15.44 -15.32
C ASN A 142 15.22 -16.77 -16.04
N GLU A 143 15.42 -16.75 -17.35
CA GLU A 143 15.20 -17.93 -18.18
C GLU A 143 16.19 -19.07 -17.93
N ARG A 144 17.44 -18.72 -17.58
CA ARG A 144 18.50 -19.68 -17.30
C ARG A 144 18.23 -20.45 -16.00
N GLU A 145 17.79 -19.73 -14.97
CA GLU A 145 17.46 -20.32 -13.66
C GLU A 145 16.02 -20.83 -13.58
N GLN A 146 15.18 -20.51 -14.58
CA GLN A 146 13.75 -20.85 -14.61
C GLN A 146 12.98 -20.23 -13.43
N ILE A 147 13.29 -18.96 -13.12
CA ILE A 147 12.71 -18.23 -11.99
C ILE A 147 12.02 -16.95 -12.47
N MET A 148 10.75 -16.79 -12.10
CA MET A 148 10.00 -15.54 -12.27
C MET A 148 9.89 -14.82 -10.93
N THR A 149 10.31 -13.56 -10.89
CA THR A 149 10.23 -12.68 -9.71
C THR A 149 9.15 -11.62 -9.90
N THR A 150 8.18 -11.58 -8.98
CA THR A 150 7.02 -10.67 -9.06
C THR A 150 6.77 -9.97 -7.73
N ASN A 151 6.38 -8.69 -7.76
CA ASN A 151 5.83 -7.96 -6.63
C ASN A 151 4.30 -8.09 -6.64
N VAL A 152 3.75 -8.76 -5.63
CA VAL A 152 2.34 -9.14 -5.58
C VAL A 152 1.73 -8.73 -4.26
N TRP A 153 0.50 -8.25 -4.34
CA TRP A 153 -0.35 -7.98 -3.18
C TRP A 153 -1.35 -9.12 -3.07
N LEU A 154 -1.18 -9.97 -2.05
CA LEU A 154 -2.07 -11.11 -1.80
C LEU A 154 -3.11 -10.72 -0.74
N THR A 155 -4.32 -10.38 -1.18
CA THR A 155 -5.42 -10.07 -0.25
C THR A 155 -6.02 -11.36 0.27
N GLN A 156 -6.08 -11.46 1.59
CA GLN A 156 -6.66 -12.58 2.31
C GLN A 156 -7.82 -12.05 3.15
N HIS A 157 -8.98 -12.66 3.00
CA HIS A 157 -10.18 -12.32 3.75
C HIS A 157 -10.79 -13.55 4.40
N TRP A 158 -10.99 -13.53 5.71
CA TRP A 158 -11.68 -14.57 6.46
C TRP A 158 -12.52 -13.94 7.57
N VAL A 159 -13.25 -14.78 8.32
CA VAL A 159 -14.09 -14.35 9.44
C VAL A 159 -13.64 -15.07 10.70
N ASP A 160 -13.46 -14.34 11.80
CA ASP A 160 -13.23 -14.90 13.13
C ASP A 160 -14.36 -14.45 14.07
N TYR A 161 -15.23 -15.38 14.46
CA TYR A 161 -16.38 -15.11 15.31
C TYR A 161 -16.01 -14.62 16.71
N ARG A 162 -14.76 -14.83 17.16
CA ARG A 162 -14.29 -14.42 18.49
C ARG A 162 -13.92 -12.94 18.52
N LEU A 163 -13.62 -12.36 17.36
CA LEU A 163 -13.22 -10.96 17.17
C LEU A 163 -14.39 -10.06 16.77
N VAL A 164 -15.55 -10.30 17.38
CA VAL A 164 -16.78 -9.52 17.20
C VAL A 164 -16.99 -8.60 18.40
N TRP A 165 -17.43 -7.37 18.15
CA TRP A 165 -17.83 -6.41 19.18
C TRP A 165 -19.02 -5.57 18.74
N ASP A 166 -19.61 -4.86 19.72
CA ASP A 166 -20.68 -3.91 19.50
C ASP A 166 -20.10 -2.49 19.41
N PRO A 167 -20.12 -1.84 18.23
CA PRO A 167 -19.59 -0.48 18.06
C PRO A 167 -20.19 0.52 19.05
N SER A 168 -21.47 0.38 19.42
CA SER A 168 -22.14 1.31 20.33
C SER A 168 -21.54 1.35 21.73
N LYS A 169 -20.83 0.29 22.16
CA LYS A 169 -20.14 0.23 23.47
C LYS A 169 -18.74 0.85 23.46
N TYR A 170 -18.20 1.11 22.27
CA TYR A 170 -16.85 1.60 22.07
C TYR A 170 -16.86 2.79 21.10
N GLU A 171 -17.71 3.78 21.38
CA GLU A 171 -17.73 5.07 20.67
C GLU A 171 -17.92 4.97 19.14
N GLY A 172 -18.57 3.90 18.66
CA GLY A 172 -18.83 3.70 17.24
C GLY A 172 -17.64 3.15 16.44
N ILE A 173 -16.62 2.58 17.09
CA ILE A 173 -15.49 1.92 16.40
C ILE A 173 -16.02 0.76 15.54
N ASP A 174 -15.94 0.90 14.22
CA ASP A 174 -16.40 -0.05 13.21
C ASP A 174 -15.27 -0.98 12.72
N LYS A 175 -14.02 -0.50 12.81
CA LYS A 175 -12.81 -1.21 12.38
C LYS A 175 -11.68 -0.98 13.35
N LEU A 176 -10.85 -2.01 13.54
CA LEU A 176 -9.68 -1.99 14.39
C LEU A 176 -8.47 -2.50 13.61
N ARG A 177 -7.30 -1.87 13.81
CA ARG A 177 -6.03 -2.35 13.25
C ARG A 177 -5.27 -3.12 14.30
N ILE A 178 -4.97 -4.38 14.02
CA ILE A 178 -4.28 -5.28 14.94
C ILE A 178 -3.00 -5.79 14.28
N PRO A 179 -1.86 -5.87 14.98
CA PRO A 179 -0.69 -6.52 14.41
C PRO A 179 -1.00 -8.00 14.12
N SER A 180 -0.72 -8.46 12.89
CA SER A 180 -1.05 -9.81 12.41
C SER A 180 -0.57 -10.94 13.31
N ARG A 181 0.55 -10.76 14.02
CA ARG A 181 1.14 -11.75 14.93
C ARG A 181 0.33 -12.04 16.19
N HIS A 182 -0.62 -11.18 16.56
CA HIS A 182 -1.42 -11.34 17.79
C HIS A 182 -2.76 -12.04 17.55
N ILE A 183 -3.12 -12.29 16.29
CA ILE A 183 -4.33 -13.00 15.91
C ILE A 183 -4.00 -14.30 15.18
N TRP A 184 -4.96 -15.21 15.12
CA TRP A 184 -4.85 -16.37 14.25
C TRP A 184 -4.78 -15.91 12.78
N LEU A 185 -3.84 -16.50 12.05
CA LEU A 185 -3.57 -16.18 10.66
C LEU A 185 -3.44 -17.48 9.86
N PRO A 186 -4.11 -17.61 8.70
CA PRO A 186 -3.88 -18.75 7.82
C PRO A 186 -2.48 -18.68 7.21
N ASP A 187 -1.82 -19.82 7.11
CA ASP A 187 -0.43 -19.96 6.67
C ASP A 187 -0.33 -20.17 5.15
N ILE A 188 -0.82 -19.19 4.40
CA ILE A 188 -0.83 -19.25 2.93
C ILE A 188 0.55 -18.89 2.38
N VAL A 189 1.16 -19.85 1.69
CA VAL A 189 2.52 -19.73 1.13
C VAL A 189 2.54 -20.05 -0.37
N LEU A 190 3.61 -19.62 -1.05
CA LEU A 190 3.89 -20.01 -2.42
C LEU A 190 4.53 -21.42 -2.44
N TYR A 191 3.82 -22.41 -2.96
CA TYR A 191 4.28 -23.80 -2.97
C TYR A 191 5.42 -24.06 -3.97
N ASN A 192 5.33 -23.47 -5.17
CA ASN A 192 6.38 -23.55 -6.19
C ASN A 192 7.44 -22.44 -6.05
N ASN A 193 7.83 -22.15 -4.82
CA ASN A 193 8.88 -21.18 -4.51
C ASN A 193 10.27 -21.70 -4.92
N ALA A 194 11.11 -20.82 -5.45
CA ALA A 194 12.49 -21.12 -5.86
C ALA A 194 13.56 -20.53 -4.92
N ASP A 195 13.19 -19.69 -3.93
CA ASP A 195 14.14 -19.00 -3.04
C ASP A 195 14.42 -19.73 -1.72
N GLY A 196 13.66 -20.80 -1.42
CA GLY A 196 13.73 -21.53 -0.14
C GLY A 196 13.13 -20.80 1.08
N THR A 197 12.77 -19.51 0.94
CA THR A 197 12.10 -18.69 1.96
C THR A 197 10.60 -18.59 1.68
N TYR A 198 9.78 -19.33 2.44
CA TYR A 198 8.34 -19.42 2.20
C TYR A 198 7.51 -18.34 2.91
N GLU A 199 8.09 -17.66 3.90
CA GLU A 199 7.37 -16.67 4.72
C GLU A 199 7.32 -15.29 4.06
N VAL A 200 6.21 -14.60 4.27
CA VAL A 200 6.06 -13.18 3.96
C VAL A 200 7.06 -12.38 4.79
N THR A 201 7.92 -11.61 4.14
CA THR A 201 8.99 -10.85 4.82
C THR A 201 8.45 -9.69 5.65
N VAL A 202 7.27 -9.16 5.31
CA VAL A 202 6.65 -8.01 5.98
C VAL A 202 5.29 -8.39 6.57
N PHE A 203 5.26 -8.55 7.89
CA PHE A 203 4.02 -8.75 8.65
C PHE A 203 3.35 -7.40 8.94
N THR A 204 2.45 -7.00 8.05
CA THR A 204 1.63 -5.78 8.23
C THR A 204 0.53 -5.97 9.28
N ASN A 205 -0.08 -4.87 9.70
CA ASN A 205 -1.30 -4.92 10.51
C ASN A 205 -2.47 -5.46 9.68
N VAL A 206 -3.36 -6.20 10.34
CA VAL A 206 -4.65 -6.63 9.81
C VAL A 206 -5.70 -5.58 10.10
N ILE A 207 -6.73 -5.52 9.24
CA ILE A 207 -7.93 -4.73 9.50
C ILE A 207 -9.03 -5.70 9.90
N VAL A 208 -9.53 -5.55 11.11
CA VAL A 208 -10.66 -6.31 11.66
C VAL A 208 -11.88 -5.41 11.68
N LEU A 209 -13.02 -5.87 11.19
CA LEU A 209 -14.31 -5.18 11.26
C LEU A 209 -15.11 -5.70 12.45
N TYR A 210 -16.04 -4.88 12.95
CA TYR A 210 -16.85 -5.20 14.14
C TYR A 210 -17.64 -6.51 14.04
N ASN A 211 -17.96 -6.95 12.82
CA ASN A 211 -18.66 -8.20 12.51
C ASN A 211 -17.74 -9.44 12.50
N GLY A 212 -16.45 -9.29 12.81
CA GLY A 212 -15.44 -10.36 12.80
C GLY A 212 -14.82 -10.62 11.42
N SER A 213 -15.17 -9.86 10.39
CA SER A 213 -14.50 -9.93 9.08
C SER A 213 -13.09 -9.36 9.17
N ILE A 214 -12.11 -10.10 8.67
CA ILE A 214 -10.69 -9.74 8.72
C ILE A 214 -10.18 -9.60 7.29
N ASN A 215 -9.46 -8.51 7.04
CA ASN A 215 -8.73 -8.26 5.81
C ASN A 215 -7.24 -8.14 6.12
N TRP A 216 -6.44 -8.92 5.42
CA TRP A 216 -4.98 -8.85 5.47
C TRP A 216 -4.40 -8.79 4.06
N LEU A 217 -3.55 -7.80 3.83
CA LEU A 217 -2.93 -7.54 2.54
C LEU A 217 -1.45 -7.25 2.75
N PRO A 218 -0.61 -8.27 2.95
CA PRO A 218 0.82 -8.08 3.00
C PRO A 218 1.38 -7.88 1.58
N PRO A 219 2.29 -6.91 1.37
CA PRO A 219 3.10 -6.85 0.17
C PRO A 219 4.16 -7.95 0.22
N ALA A 220 4.36 -8.67 -0.90
CA ALA A 220 5.37 -9.72 -0.97
C ALA A 220 6.05 -9.76 -2.35
N ILE A 221 7.36 -9.98 -2.33
CA ILE A 221 8.13 -10.33 -3.52
C ILE A 221 8.21 -11.86 -3.57
N TYR A 222 7.64 -12.45 -4.60
CA TYR A 222 7.63 -13.89 -4.81
C TYR A 222 8.62 -14.27 -5.90
N LYS A 223 9.43 -15.29 -5.64
CA LYS A 223 10.25 -15.98 -6.64
C LYS A 223 9.67 -17.35 -6.92
N SER A 224 9.04 -17.50 -8.07
CA SER A 224 8.38 -18.75 -8.46
C SER A 224 9.20 -19.51 -9.48
N ALA A 225 9.25 -20.83 -9.33
CA ALA A 225 9.77 -21.71 -10.36
C ALA A 225 8.79 -21.72 -11.55
N CYS A 226 9.30 -21.35 -12.72
CA CYS A 226 8.55 -21.29 -13.96
C CYS A 226 9.33 -22.00 -15.08
N LYS A 227 8.74 -23.04 -15.65
CA LYS A 227 9.34 -23.76 -16.78
C LYS A 227 9.29 -22.87 -18.03
N ILE A 228 10.45 -22.59 -18.60
CA ILE A 228 10.60 -21.75 -19.79
C ILE A 228 10.66 -22.64 -21.04
N GLU A 229 9.89 -22.27 -22.06
CA GLU A 229 9.81 -23.00 -23.33
C GLU A 229 10.37 -22.18 -24.48
N VAL A 230 11.63 -22.44 -24.84
CA VAL A 230 12.41 -21.65 -25.82
C VAL A 230 12.30 -22.22 -27.23
N LYS A 231 11.08 -22.38 -27.75
CA LYS A 231 10.87 -22.97 -29.09
C LYS A 231 10.99 -21.94 -30.23
N HIS A 232 10.55 -20.71 -29.98
CA HIS A 232 10.39 -19.66 -31.00
C HIS A 232 11.15 -18.38 -30.64
N PHE A 233 12.28 -18.52 -29.96
CA PHE A 233 13.08 -17.37 -29.51
C PHE A 233 13.39 -16.39 -30.65
N PRO A 234 13.25 -15.05 -30.43
CA PRO A 234 12.84 -14.36 -29.20
C PRO A 234 11.32 -14.06 -29.10
N PHE A 235 10.49 -14.65 -29.97
CA PHE A 235 9.04 -14.42 -30.07
C PHE A 235 8.21 -15.50 -29.35
N ASP A 236 8.80 -16.11 -28.34
CA ASP A 236 8.19 -17.13 -27.52
C ASP A 236 7.23 -16.54 -26.47
N GLN A 237 6.21 -17.32 -26.13
CA GLN A 237 5.26 -17.02 -25.05
C GLN A 237 5.58 -17.91 -23.86
N GLN A 238 5.61 -17.30 -22.68
CA GLN A 238 5.92 -18.00 -21.43
C GLN A 238 4.70 -18.09 -20.53
N ASN A 239 4.44 -19.29 -20.00
CA ASN A 239 3.32 -19.58 -19.11
C ASN A 239 3.83 -19.90 -17.71
N CYS A 240 3.85 -18.90 -16.85
CA CYS A 240 4.28 -19.03 -15.45
C CYS A 240 3.10 -19.19 -14.50
N THR A 241 3.25 -20.02 -13.47
CA THR A 241 2.17 -20.28 -12.50
C THR A 241 2.63 -19.92 -11.09
N LEU A 242 1.77 -19.27 -10.31
CA LEU A 242 1.93 -19.12 -8.87
C LEU A 242 0.95 -20.06 -8.17
N LYS A 243 1.44 -20.93 -7.30
CA LYS A 243 0.61 -21.89 -6.55
C LYS A 243 0.55 -21.50 -5.08
N PHE A 244 -0.57 -20.93 -4.65
CA PHE A 244 -0.80 -20.61 -3.24
C PHE A 244 -1.51 -21.76 -2.52
N ARG A 245 -1.04 -22.10 -1.33
CA ARG A 245 -1.64 -23.16 -0.48
C ARG A 245 -1.34 -22.89 0.99
N SER A 246 -2.20 -23.39 1.87
CA SER A 246 -1.85 -23.58 3.28
C SER A 246 -0.70 -24.57 3.44
N TRP A 247 0.20 -24.31 4.37
CA TRP A 247 1.32 -25.20 4.67
C TRP A 247 0.93 -26.31 5.66
N THR A 248 0.18 -25.97 6.71
CA THR A 248 -0.16 -26.86 7.81
C THR A 248 -1.60 -27.39 7.76
N TYR A 249 -2.54 -26.62 7.18
CA TYR A 249 -3.94 -27.04 7.07
C TYR A 249 -4.23 -27.77 5.76
N ASP A 250 -5.18 -28.71 5.81
CA ASP A 250 -5.73 -29.38 4.63
C ASP A 250 -7.16 -28.89 4.31
N HIS A 251 -7.73 -29.45 3.24
CA HIS A 251 -9.08 -29.12 2.77
C HIS A 251 -10.22 -29.49 3.75
N THR A 252 -9.94 -30.27 4.79
CA THR A 252 -10.93 -30.65 5.81
C THR A 252 -11.08 -29.58 6.89
N GLU A 253 -10.10 -28.68 6.98
CA GLU A 253 -10.03 -27.64 8.02
C GLU A 253 -10.09 -26.22 7.43
N LEU A 254 -9.56 -26.03 6.22
CA LEU A 254 -9.47 -24.73 5.56
C LEU A 254 -9.91 -24.86 4.09
N ASP A 255 -10.74 -23.92 3.65
CA ASP A 255 -11.21 -23.85 2.27
C ASP A 255 -10.74 -22.55 1.60
N LEU A 256 -10.01 -22.65 0.48
CA LEU A 256 -9.43 -21.51 -0.24
C LEU A 256 -10.30 -21.16 -1.43
N LEU A 257 -10.93 -19.99 -1.38
CA LEU A 257 -11.79 -19.52 -2.46
C LEU A 257 -11.18 -18.31 -3.16
N LEU A 258 -11.26 -18.27 -4.48
CA LEU A 258 -10.90 -17.09 -5.25
C LEU A 258 -12.03 -16.07 -5.20
N LYS A 259 -11.69 -14.80 -4.95
CA LYS A 259 -12.66 -13.69 -5.02
C LYS A 259 -12.92 -13.25 -6.47
N SER A 260 -11.96 -13.47 -7.37
CA SER A 260 -12.02 -13.15 -8.79
C SER A 260 -11.23 -14.20 -9.56
N GLU A 261 -11.72 -14.57 -10.75
CA GLU A 261 -11.05 -15.48 -11.70
C GLU A 261 -9.91 -14.77 -12.46
N VAL A 262 -9.83 -13.44 -12.37
CA VAL A 262 -8.78 -12.63 -12.99
C VAL A 262 -8.04 -11.86 -11.89
N ALA A 263 -6.71 -11.89 -11.94
CA ALA A 263 -5.89 -11.10 -11.02
C ALA A 263 -5.98 -9.62 -11.38
N SER A 264 -6.08 -8.74 -10.37
CA SER A 264 -6.09 -7.30 -10.60
C SER A 264 -4.72 -6.81 -11.06
N MET A 265 -4.74 -5.80 -11.93
CA MET A 265 -3.57 -5.06 -12.42
C MET A 265 -3.76 -3.54 -12.20
N ASP A 266 -4.64 -3.13 -11.28
CA ASP A 266 -4.99 -1.71 -11.11
C ASP A 266 -3.78 -0.84 -10.75
N ASP A 267 -2.83 -1.40 -9.99
CA ASP A 267 -1.56 -0.77 -9.59
C ASP A 267 -0.35 -1.31 -10.38
N PHE A 268 -0.57 -1.90 -11.56
CA PHE A 268 0.50 -2.52 -12.33
C PHE A 268 1.42 -1.49 -13.00
N THR A 269 2.72 -1.62 -12.74
CA THR A 269 3.75 -0.89 -13.49
C THR A 269 4.28 -1.77 -14.62
N PRO A 270 4.18 -1.34 -15.91
CA PRO A 270 4.67 -2.11 -17.04
C PRO A 270 6.16 -2.45 -16.90
N SER A 271 6.52 -3.68 -17.22
CA SER A 271 7.92 -4.05 -17.34
C SER A 271 8.50 -3.53 -18.66
N GLY A 272 9.81 -3.33 -18.74
CA GLY A 272 10.47 -2.89 -19.97
C GLY A 272 10.60 -3.98 -21.03
N GLU A 273 10.78 -5.23 -20.60
CA GLU A 273 11.13 -6.37 -21.47
C GLU A 273 9.95 -7.30 -21.75
N TRP A 274 8.96 -7.37 -20.87
CA TRP A 274 7.86 -8.34 -20.93
C TRP A 274 6.48 -7.66 -20.89
N ASP A 275 5.59 -8.12 -21.76
CA ASP A 275 4.18 -7.82 -21.78
C ASP A 275 3.38 -8.97 -21.15
N ILE A 276 2.36 -8.62 -20.38
CA ILE A 276 1.45 -9.58 -19.75
C ILE A 276 0.20 -9.68 -20.63
N LEU A 277 -0.04 -10.86 -21.20
CA LEU A 277 -1.18 -11.11 -22.07
C LEU A 277 -2.44 -11.46 -21.25
N ALA A 278 -2.27 -12.25 -20.20
CA ALA A 278 -3.36 -12.69 -19.33
C ALA A 278 -2.88 -13.08 -17.93
N LEU A 279 -3.67 -12.74 -16.91
CA LEU A 279 -3.53 -13.21 -15.53
C LEU A 279 -4.81 -13.89 -15.07
N LEU A 280 -4.87 -15.20 -15.28
CA LEU A 280 -5.99 -16.03 -14.85
C LEU A 280 -5.71 -16.63 -13.47
N ALA A 281 -6.74 -16.75 -12.65
CA ALA A 281 -6.70 -17.41 -11.36
C ALA A 281 -7.69 -18.58 -11.39
N ASP A 282 -7.15 -19.79 -11.20
CA ASP A 282 -7.94 -21.02 -11.21
C ASP A 282 -7.91 -21.64 -9.81
N GLY A 283 -9.08 -22.06 -9.33
CA GLY A 283 -9.20 -22.88 -8.12
C GLY A 283 -8.82 -24.33 -8.44
N LEU A 284 -8.13 -25.00 -7.51
CA LEU A 284 -7.87 -26.44 -7.57
C LEU A 284 -8.99 -27.21 -6.87
#